data_AF-A0A920VDP6-F1
#
_entry.id   AF-A0A920VDP6-F1
#
_cell.length_a   1.000
_cell.length_b   1.000
_cell.length_c   1.000
_cell.angle_alpha   90.00
_cell.angle_beta   90.00
_cell.angle_gamma   90.00
#
_symmetry.space_group_name_H-M   'P 1'
#
loop_
_entity.id
_entity.type
_entity.pdbx_description
1 polymer ?
#
loop_
_entity_poly.entity_id
_entity_poly.type
_entity_poly.pdbx_seq_one_letter_code
_entity_poly.pdbx_strand_id
1 'polypeptide(L)'
;MVDVRNAPIERITPSGVQTTKQEYDLDVIIYATGYDAVTGALLNIDIYGEGGILLKDKFQQGPRTYMGISSAGYPNLFTVNPASVGNFVRAAEPLIDWVSECITYVRDSGFSCIEPTLRQKTVG
;
A
#
# COMPACT_ATOMS: atom_id res chain seq x y z
N MET A 1 -22.90 23.49 9.84
CA MET A 1 -22.11 22.57 8.99
C MET A 1 -22.38 22.93 7.54
N VAL A 2 -21.33 23.14 6.73
CA VAL A 2 -21.47 23.41 5.30
C VAL A 2 -21.33 22.09 4.56
N ASP A 3 -22.31 21.74 3.73
CA ASP A 3 -22.25 20.51 2.94
C ASP A 3 -21.57 20.76 1.59
N VAL A 4 -20.32 20.32 1.49
CA VAL A 4 -19.49 20.45 0.28
C VAL A 4 -20.02 19.62 -0.89
N ARG A 5 -20.92 18.65 -0.69
CA ARG A 5 -21.58 17.94 -1.81
C ARG A 5 -22.54 18.86 -2.56
N ASN A 6 -23.18 19.78 -1.84
CA ASN A 6 -24.14 20.74 -2.37
C ASN A 6 -23.49 22.09 -2.76
N ALA A 7 -22.27 22.33 -2.31
CA ALA A 7 -21.45 23.49 -2.66
C ALA A 7 -19.97 23.09 -2.76
N PRO A 8 -19.54 22.49 -3.88
CA PRO A 8 -18.17 22.00 -4.05
C PRO A 8 -17.13 23.09 -3.80
N ILE A 9 -15.96 22.68 -3.31
CA ILE A 9 -14.78 23.55 -3.17
C ILE A 9 -14.20 23.80 -4.56
N GLU A 10 -14.03 25.06 -4.94
CA GLU A 10 -13.42 25.46 -6.21
C GLU A 10 -11.91 25.66 -6.05
N ARG A 11 -11.51 26.35 -4.98
CA ARG A 11 -10.10 26.64 -4.68
C ARG A 11 -9.90 27.05 -3.22
N ILE A 12 -8.65 26.95 -2.79
CA ILE A 12 -8.16 27.61 -1.58
C ILE A 12 -7.74 29.03 -1.97
N THR A 13 -8.08 30.03 -1.15
CA THR A 13 -7.70 31.43 -1.32
C THR A 13 -6.76 31.85 -0.19
N PRO A 14 -6.07 33.00 -0.30
CA PRO A 14 -5.21 33.49 0.79
C PRO A 14 -5.95 33.72 2.11
N SER A 15 -7.25 34.03 2.09
CA SER A 15 -8.07 34.25 3.29
C SER A 15 -8.86 33.01 3.72
N GLY A 16 -9.01 31.97 2.88
CA GLY A 16 -9.68 30.74 3.28
C GLY A 16 -10.07 29.83 2.11
N VAL A 17 -11.36 29.49 1.99
CA VAL A 17 -11.87 28.50 1.02
C VAL A 17 -13.03 29.07 0.20
N GLN A 18 -12.90 29.03 -1.13
CA GLN A 18 -13.98 29.36 -2.05
C GLN A 18 -14.77 28.09 -2.40
N THR A 19 -16.10 28.15 -2.19
CA THR A 19 -17.05 27.16 -2.72
C THR A 19 -17.83 27.74 -3.90
N THR A 20 -18.58 26.93 -4.62
CA THR A 20 -19.47 27.42 -5.70
C THR A 20 -20.55 28.41 -5.23
N LYS A 21 -20.81 28.50 -3.92
CA LYS A 21 -21.84 29.40 -3.36
C LYS A 21 -21.27 30.67 -2.73
N GLN A 22 -20.18 30.54 -1.99
CA GLN A 22 -19.57 31.65 -1.26
C GLN A 22 -18.14 31.34 -0.82
N GLU A 23 -17.45 32.37 -0.34
CA GLU A 23 -16.14 32.27 0.30
C GLU A 23 -16.29 32.15 1.82
N TYR A 24 -15.37 31.40 2.42
CA TYR A 24 -15.26 31.25 3.87
C TYR A 24 -13.85 31.68 4.29
N ASP A 25 -13.76 32.78 5.03
CA ASP A 25 -12.50 33.22 5.63
C ASP A 25 -12.14 32.30 6.82
N LEU A 26 -10.89 31.86 6.86
CA LEU A 26 -10.37 30.88 7.81
C LEU A 26 -8.93 31.22 8.18
N ASP A 27 -8.62 31.20 9.47
CA ASP A 27 -7.23 31.32 9.94
C ASP A 27 -6.43 30.02 9.77
N VAL A 28 -7.12 28.87 9.78
CA VAL A 28 -6.50 27.53 9.75
C VAL A 28 -7.33 26.58 8.89
N ILE A 29 -6.65 25.78 8.06
CA ILE A 29 -7.24 24.69 7.27
C ILE A 29 -6.63 23.36 7.72
N ILE A 30 -7.48 22.42 8.12
CA ILE A 30 -7.07 21.07 8.55
C ILE A 30 -7.39 20.08 7.44
N TYR A 31 -6.35 19.44 6.88
CA TYR A 31 -6.51 18.38 5.90
C TYR A 31 -6.72 17.03 6.57
N ALA A 32 -7.99 16.66 6.77
CA ALA A 32 -8.41 15.34 7.23
C ALA A 32 -8.77 14.41 6.06
N THR A 33 -8.03 14.50 4.94
CA THR A 33 -8.34 13.82 3.66
C THR A 33 -7.85 12.36 3.59
N GLY A 34 -7.32 11.82 4.69
CA GLY A 34 -6.82 10.46 4.77
C GLY A 34 -5.42 10.29 4.16
N TYR A 35 -5.10 9.06 3.73
CA TYR A 35 -3.80 8.65 3.22
C TYR A 35 -3.97 7.71 2.03
N ASP A 36 -2.94 7.56 1.19
CA ASP A 36 -2.82 6.40 0.30
C ASP A 36 -2.46 5.17 1.16
N ALA A 37 -3.52 4.50 1.64
CA ALA A 37 -3.46 3.55 2.74
C ALA A 37 -2.91 2.16 2.37
N VAL A 38 -2.84 1.82 1.08
CA VAL A 38 -2.51 0.45 0.65
C VAL A 38 -1.16 0.39 -0.05
N THR A 39 -0.88 1.37 -0.89
CA THR A 39 0.31 1.37 -1.75
C THR A 39 1.27 2.51 -1.45
N GLY A 40 0.78 3.63 -0.91
CA GLY A 40 1.54 4.88 -0.83
C GLY A 40 2.92 4.75 -0.20
N ALA A 41 3.00 4.20 1.02
CA ALA A 41 4.29 4.05 1.71
C ALA A 41 5.26 3.11 0.96
N LEU A 42 4.74 2.03 0.38
CA LEU A 42 5.55 1.03 -0.33
C LEU A 42 6.04 1.55 -1.69
N LEU A 43 5.18 2.27 -2.42
CA LEU A 43 5.48 2.78 -3.75
C LEU A 43 6.29 4.09 -3.74
N ASN A 44 6.41 4.74 -2.59
CA ASN A 44 7.33 5.86 -2.37
C ASN A 44 8.80 5.43 -2.24
N ILE A 45 9.07 4.12 -2.15
CA ILE A 45 10.41 3.55 -2.11
C ILE A 45 10.73 2.98 -3.50
N ASP A 46 11.91 3.31 -4.03
CA ASP A 46 12.39 2.72 -5.28
C ASP A 46 12.92 1.29 -5.03
N ILE A 47 11.99 0.34 -4.95
CA ILE A 47 12.26 -1.09 -4.79
C ILE A 47 12.41 -1.73 -6.17
N TYR A 48 13.59 -2.29 -6.44
CA TYR A 48 13.90 -3.00 -7.68
C TYR A 48 13.87 -4.51 -7.45
N GLY A 49 13.14 -5.21 -8.32
CA GLY A 49 13.11 -6.66 -8.39
C GLY A 49 14.05 -7.20 -9.48
N GLU A 50 13.79 -8.43 -9.90
CA GLU A 50 14.48 -9.06 -11.02
C GLU A 50 14.35 -8.24 -12.31
N GLY A 51 15.42 -8.23 -13.11
CA GLY A 51 15.48 -7.46 -14.35
C GLY A 51 15.46 -5.94 -14.15
N GLY A 52 15.63 -5.44 -12.93
CA GLY A 52 15.62 -4.01 -12.63
C GLY A 52 14.23 -3.37 -12.72
N ILE A 53 13.17 -4.18 -12.64
CA ILE A 53 11.79 -3.68 -12.68
C ILE A 53 11.45 -3.07 -11.33
N LEU A 54 10.87 -1.87 -11.35
CA LEU A 54 10.39 -1.19 -10.16
C LEU A 54 9.07 -1.78 -9.65
N LEU A 55 8.92 -1.89 -8.34
CA LEU A 55 7.70 -2.42 -7.71
C LEU A 55 6.47 -1.56 -8.03
N LYS A 56 6.64 -0.23 -8.05
CA LYS A 56 5.58 0.71 -8.44
C LYS A 56 5.11 0.50 -9.87
N ASP A 57 6.01 0.15 -10.79
CA ASP A 57 5.65 -0.13 -12.19
C ASP A 57 4.88 -1.44 -12.30
N LYS A 58 5.30 -2.46 -11.56
CA LYS A 58 4.57 -3.73 -11.49
C LYS A 58 3.16 -3.57 -10.90
N PHE A 59 2.98 -2.69 -9.93
CA PHE A 59 1.71 -2.50 -9.21
C PHE A 59 0.79 -1.43 -9.84
N GLN A 60 1.13 -0.88 -11.02
CA GLN A 60 0.27 0.10 -11.71
C GLN A 60 -1.16 -0.40 -11.98
N GLN A 61 -1.34 -1.71 -12.16
CA GLN A 61 -2.64 -2.36 -12.37
C GLN A 61 -3.20 -2.99 -11.08
N GLY A 62 -2.70 -2.54 -9.92
CA GLY A 62 -3.01 -3.07 -8.60
C GLY A 62 -1.96 -4.06 -8.06
N PRO A 63 -1.82 -4.18 -6.73
CA PRO A 63 -0.91 -5.14 -6.11
C PRO A 63 -1.25 -6.59 -6.49
N ARG A 64 -0.24 -7.33 -6.94
CA ARG A 64 -0.32 -8.78 -7.17
C ARG A 64 0.63 -9.47 -6.21
N THR A 65 0.06 -10.07 -5.17
CA THR A 65 0.82 -10.69 -4.09
C THR A 65 0.38 -12.12 -3.85
N TYR A 66 1.29 -12.93 -3.33
CA TYR A 66 1.00 -14.24 -2.76
C TYR A 66 0.81 -14.08 -1.25
N MET A 67 -0.34 -14.58 -0.75
CA MET A 67 -0.77 -14.46 0.66
C MET A 67 -0.80 -13.02 1.21
N GLY A 68 -0.79 -12.00 0.34
CA GLY A 68 -0.74 -10.59 0.77
C GLY A 68 0.66 -10.10 1.16
N ILE A 69 1.70 -10.95 1.16
CA ILE A 69 2.99 -10.66 1.80
C ILE A 69 4.22 -10.79 0.91
N SER A 70 4.12 -11.38 -0.27
CA SER A 70 5.25 -11.52 -1.21
C SER A 70 4.81 -11.34 -2.65
N SER A 71 5.73 -11.04 -3.57
CA SER A 71 5.40 -10.83 -4.99
C SER A 71 6.48 -11.44 -5.90
N ALA A 72 6.06 -12.13 -6.98
CA ALA A 72 6.97 -12.85 -7.87
C ALA A 72 8.02 -11.93 -8.53
N GLY A 73 9.28 -12.34 -8.67
CA GLY A 73 10.34 -11.47 -9.20
C GLY A 73 10.82 -10.41 -8.19
N TYR A 74 10.45 -10.54 -6.92
CA TYR A 74 11.00 -9.80 -5.78
C TYR A 74 11.43 -10.81 -4.71
N PRO A 75 12.48 -11.61 -4.98
CA PRO A 75 12.92 -12.64 -4.06
C PRO A 75 13.35 -12.08 -2.71
N ASN A 76 13.10 -12.83 -1.64
CA ASN A 76 13.41 -12.46 -0.26
C ASN A 76 12.77 -11.15 0.23
N LEU A 77 11.80 -10.58 -0.50
CA LEU A 77 11.03 -9.41 -0.08
C LEU A 77 9.70 -9.83 0.53
N PHE A 78 9.47 -9.42 1.78
CA PHE A 78 8.18 -9.56 2.45
C PHE A 78 7.56 -8.18 2.75
N THR A 79 6.32 -7.96 2.32
CA THR A 79 5.55 -6.73 2.54
C THR A 79 4.38 -7.01 3.47
N VAL A 80 4.56 -6.79 4.77
CA VAL A 80 3.53 -7.07 5.78
C VAL A 80 2.59 -5.88 5.90
N ASN A 81 1.35 -6.04 5.41
CA ASN A 81 0.29 -5.05 5.59
C ASN A 81 -0.89 -5.66 6.38
N PRO A 82 -0.96 -5.44 7.71
CA PRO A 82 -2.03 -5.99 8.55
C PRO A 82 -3.36 -5.23 8.41
N ALA A 83 -3.40 -4.13 7.64
CA ALA A 83 -4.57 -3.26 7.53
C ALA A 83 -5.79 -3.93 6.87
N SER A 84 -5.59 -5.07 6.22
CA SER A 84 -6.63 -5.80 5.50
C SER A 84 -7.52 -6.68 6.40
N VAL A 85 -7.16 -6.86 7.68
CA VAL A 85 -7.82 -7.86 8.56
C VAL A 85 -8.17 -7.29 9.95
N GLY A 86 -8.94 -6.19 9.98
CA GLY A 86 -9.55 -5.69 11.23
C GLY A 86 -8.53 -5.08 12.21
N ASN A 87 -8.27 -5.73 13.34
CA ASN A 87 -7.34 -5.21 14.34
C ASN A 87 -5.89 -5.44 13.88
N PHE A 88 -5.19 -4.36 13.59
CA PHE A 88 -3.82 -4.35 13.07
C PHE A 88 -2.84 -5.17 13.90
N VAL A 89 -2.91 -5.10 15.24
CA VAL A 89 -1.99 -5.84 16.11
C VAL A 89 -2.25 -7.35 15.99
N ARG A 90 -3.52 -7.75 16.09
CA ARG A 90 -3.91 -9.16 15.98
C ARG A 90 -3.73 -9.73 14.59
N ALA A 91 -3.85 -8.91 13.55
CA ALA A 91 -3.60 -9.31 12.18
C ALA A 91 -2.10 -9.42 11.87
N ALA A 92 -1.26 -8.63 12.54
CA ALA A 92 0.18 -8.65 12.33
C ALA A 92 0.85 -9.90 12.90
N GLU A 93 0.46 -10.34 14.11
CA GLU A 93 1.04 -11.50 14.80
C GLU A 93 1.21 -12.74 13.89
N PRO A 94 0.15 -13.33 13.30
CA PRO A 94 0.30 -14.52 12.48
C PRO A 94 1.10 -14.31 11.20
N LEU A 95 1.11 -13.08 10.64
CA LEU A 95 1.91 -12.76 9.46
C LEU A 95 3.40 -12.69 9.81
N ILE A 96 3.74 -12.10 10.95
CA ILE A 96 5.12 -12.00 11.43
C ILE A 96 5.67 -13.36 11.85
N ASP A 97 4.86 -14.18 12.53
CA ASP A 97 5.24 -15.54 12.88
C ASP A 97 5.55 -16.36 11.63
N TRP A 98 4.66 -16.32 10.62
CA TRP A 98 4.87 -17.02 9.35
C TRP A 98 6.13 -16.53 8.62
N VAL A 99 6.36 -15.22 8.53
CA VAL A 99 7.56 -14.67 7.86
C VAL A 99 8.83 -15.10 8.61
N SER A 100 8.80 -15.09 9.95
CA SER A 100 9.94 -15.49 10.78
C SER A 100 10.26 -16.98 10.65
N GLU A 101 9.24 -17.84 10.67
CA GLU A 101 9.38 -19.28 10.42
C GLU A 101 9.89 -19.56 9.00
N CYS A 102 9.36 -18.85 8.00
CA CYS A 102 9.78 -18.98 6.62
C CYS A 102 11.26 -18.61 6.43
N ILE A 103 11.72 -17.51 7.00
CA ILE A 103 13.13 -17.08 6.95
C ILE A 103 14.03 -18.11 7.64
N THR A 104 13.59 -18.63 8.79
CA THR A 104 14.32 -19.67 9.54
C THR A 104 14.44 -20.94 8.72
N TYR A 105 13.34 -21.40 8.11
CA TYR A 105 13.34 -22.59 7.25
C TYR A 105 14.28 -22.45 6.04
N VAL A 106 14.24 -21.30 5.35
CA VAL A 106 15.13 -21.02 4.20
C VAL A 106 16.60 -21.13 4.64
N ARG A 107 16.94 -20.52 5.78
CA ARG A 107 18.30 -20.55 6.34
C ARG A 107 18.73 -21.96 6.74
N ASP A 108 17.93 -22.65 7.54
CA ASP A 108 18.28 -23.95 8.13
C ASP A 108 18.34 -25.06 7.06
N SER A 109 17.59 -24.91 5.99
CA SER A 109 17.61 -25.83 4.84
C SER A 109 18.74 -25.52 3.84
N GLY A 110 19.56 -24.49 4.08
CA GLY A 110 20.67 -24.10 3.20
C GLY A 110 20.24 -23.40 1.90
N PHE A 111 19.01 -22.89 1.83
CA PHE A 111 18.55 -22.07 0.71
C PHE A 111 18.96 -20.60 0.90
N SER A 112 19.13 -19.88 -0.21
CA SER A 112 19.48 -18.44 -0.21
C SER A 112 18.40 -17.55 -0.81
N CYS A 113 17.34 -18.14 -1.37
CA CYS A 113 16.31 -17.44 -2.11
C CYS A 113 14.95 -18.11 -1.91
N ILE A 114 13.92 -17.30 -1.65
CA ILE A 114 12.52 -17.70 -1.72
C ILE A 114 11.73 -16.63 -2.46
N GLU A 115 10.84 -17.08 -3.35
CA GLU A 115 9.86 -16.23 -4.01
C GLU A 115 8.61 -17.03 -4.41
N PRO A 116 7.44 -16.38 -4.53
CA PRO A 116 6.27 -17.03 -5.10
C PRO A 116 6.39 -17.14 -6.62
N THR A 117 5.95 -18.27 -7.19
CA THR A 117 5.88 -18.44 -8.64
C THR A 117 4.68 -17.72 -9.23
N LEU A 118 4.80 -17.24 -10.48
CA LEU A 118 3.64 -16.85 -11.27
C LEU A 118 2.88 -18.12 -11.63
N ARG A 119 1.68 -18.31 -11.07
CA ARG A 119 0.80 -19.40 -11.55
C ARG A 119 0.44 -19.11 -13.01
N GLN A 120 0.95 -19.90 -13.95
CA GLN A 120 0.44 -19.90 -15.32
C GLN A 120 -1.05 -20.23 -15.25
N LYS A 121 -1.91 -19.35 -15.77
CA LYS A 121 -3.29 -19.73 -16.09
C LYS A 121 -3.19 -20.89 -17.08
N THR A 122 -3.63 -22.08 -16.70
CA THR A 122 -3.97 -23.12 -17.66
C THR A 122 -5.06 -22.53 -18.55
N VAL A 123 -4.76 -22.40 -19.84
CA VAL A 123 -5.76 -22.03 -20.85
C VAL A 123 -6.78 -23.16 -20.86
N GLY A 124 -7.98 -22.88 -20.35
CA GLY A 124 -9.17 -23.72 -20.53
C GLY A 124 -9.92 -23.30 -21.77
#